data_AF-K1SMR1-F1
#
_entry.id   AF-K1SMR1-F1
#
_cell.length_a   1.000
_cell.length_b   1.000
_cell.length_c   1.000
_cell.angle_alpha   90.00
_cell.angle_beta   90.00
_cell.angle_gamma   90.00
#
_symmetry.space_group_name_H-M   'P 1'
#
loop_
_entity.id
_entity.type
_entity.pdbx_description
1 polymer ?
#
loop_
_entity_poly.entity_id
_entity_poly.type
_entity_poly.pdbx_seq_one_letter_code
_entity_poly.pdbx_strand_id
1 'polypeptide(L)'
;FISLYANHKMGEFNILPIVGQNKLSEVYVVGQLHIDIFELTELPDMALSNRQGYKTDDPRYQAVLEYVRNTLLPDILKMRDVFVSLGKKKKEEEKLEQQRQKEASFKESVDKFRKNTAKKAATRISDRLGISTEKLEEVENILSEEINSNSPDLGIKSIIDSQKKKILISQTYKDKDLADIVYNMLVFNNVPTEDIIYTNCDNEISRIPEGDVGKSGIYDY
;
A
#
# COMPACT_ATOMS: atom_id res chain seq x y z
N PHE A 1 10.48 27.28 15.69
CA PHE A 1 11.12 28.61 15.77
C PHE A 1 12.20 28.71 14.71
N ILE A 2 12.47 29.91 14.18
CA ILE A 2 13.53 30.12 13.17
C ILE A 2 14.50 31.16 13.72
N SER A 3 15.73 30.76 14.00
CA SER A 3 16.75 31.64 14.55
C SER A 3 17.65 32.20 13.45
N LEU A 4 18.03 33.48 13.57
CA LEU A 4 18.99 34.12 12.68
C LEU A 4 20.36 34.17 13.33
N TYR A 5 21.35 33.70 12.59
CA TYR A 5 22.75 33.72 12.95
C TYR A 5 23.52 34.57 11.95
N ALA A 6 24.47 35.35 12.44
CA ALA A 6 25.44 36.07 11.63
C ALA A 6 26.82 35.85 12.24
N ASN A 7 27.81 35.49 11.42
CA ASN A 7 29.18 35.21 11.88
C ASN A 7 29.23 34.25 13.10
N HIS A 8 28.48 33.14 13.00
CA HIS A 8 28.33 32.11 14.05
C HIS A 8 27.74 32.58 15.40
N LYS A 9 27.21 33.81 15.48
CA LYS A 9 26.53 34.34 16.66
C LYS A 9 25.05 34.46 16.40
N MET A 10 24.24 34.16 17.41
CA MET A 10 22.80 34.34 17.35
C MET A 10 22.48 35.84 17.39
N GLY A 11 21.87 36.36 16.34
CA GLY A 11 21.40 37.74 16.30
C GLY A 11 19.94 37.86 16.72
N GLU A 12 19.08 36.98 16.22
CA GLU A 12 17.66 36.96 16.56
C GLU A 12 17.17 35.54 16.85
N PHE A 13 16.48 35.37 17.99
CA PHE A 13 16.09 34.04 18.46
C PHE A 13 14.98 33.40 17.62
N ASN A 14 13.94 34.17 17.25
CA ASN A 14 12.78 33.61 16.57
C ASN A 14 12.07 34.61 15.66
N ILE A 15 12.28 34.49 14.35
CA ILE A 15 11.57 35.29 13.34
C ILE A 15 10.24 34.68 12.91
N LEU A 16 9.92 33.44 13.32
CA LEU A 16 8.71 32.73 12.89
C LEU A 16 7.41 33.52 13.16
N PRO A 17 7.23 34.24 14.28
CA PRO A 17 6.06 35.10 14.50
C PRO A 17 5.95 36.26 13.51
N ILE A 18 7.06 36.68 12.89
CA ILE A 18 7.13 37.79 11.94
C ILE A 18 6.86 37.29 10.51
N VAL A 19 7.41 36.12 10.15
CA VAL A 19 7.31 35.57 8.79
C VAL A 19 6.14 34.61 8.59
N GLY A 20 5.65 34.00 9.67
CA GLY A 20 4.62 32.97 9.63
C GLY A 20 3.20 33.50 9.39
N GLN A 21 2.32 32.62 8.91
CA GLN A 21 0.90 32.88 8.69
C GLN A 21 0.02 32.25 9.78
N ASN A 22 0.60 31.89 10.94
CA ASN A 22 -0.06 31.22 12.07
C ASN A 22 -0.73 29.88 11.70
N LYS A 23 -0.21 29.17 10.69
CA LYS A 23 -0.70 27.83 10.35
C LYS A 23 -0.17 26.82 11.36
N LEU A 24 -1.01 25.86 11.74
CA LEU A 24 -0.63 24.79 12.69
C LEU A 24 0.59 23.98 12.20
N SER A 25 0.75 23.85 10.88
CA SER A 25 1.89 23.17 10.27
C SER A 25 3.23 23.91 10.44
N GLU A 26 3.20 25.24 10.50
CA GLU A 26 4.38 26.10 10.66
C GLU A 26 4.94 26.05 12.09
N VAL A 27 4.12 25.74 13.08
CA VAL A 27 4.53 25.61 14.49
C VAL A 27 5.64 24.55 14.67
N TYR A 28 5.65 23.53 13.82
CA TYR A 28 6.64 22.46 13.85
C TYR A 28 7.93 22.79 13.10
N VAL A 29 8.01 23.94 12.41
CA VAL A 29 9.21 24.35 11.69
C VAL A 29 10.24 24.85 12.70
N VAL A 30 11.38 24.17 12.75
CA VAL A 30 12.54 24.54 13.56
C VAL A 30 13.77 24.62 12.67
N GLY A 31 14.51 25.73 12.76
CA GLY A 31 15.71 25.89 11.94
C GLY A 31 16.56 27.09 12.35
N GLN A 32 17.79 27.11 11.82
CA GLN A 32 18.76 28.19 11.99
C GLN A 32 19.15 28.68 10.60
N LEU A 33 19.12 29.99 10.39
CA LEU A 33 19.53 30.63 9.15
C LEU A 33 20.79 31.42 9.40
N HIS A 34 21.83 31.13 8.63
CA HIS A 34 23.12 31.81 8.69
C HIS A 34 23.17 32.86 7.59
N ILE A 35 23.35 34.12 7.98
CA ILE A 35 23.23 35.28 7.13
C ILE A 35 24.46 36.16 7.33
N ASP A 36 25.48 35.88 6.52
CA ASP A 36 26.79 36.52 6.69
C ASP A 36 26.76 38.02 6.34
N ILE A 37 25.85 38.44 5.45
CA ILE A 37 25.73 39.85 5.02
C ILE A 37 25.34 40.82 6.15
N PHE A 38 24.81 40.31 7.27
CA PHE A 38 24.41 41.13 8.41
C PHE A 38 25.59 41.69 9.22
N GLU A 39 26.75 41.04 9.16
CA GLU A 39 27.95 41.39 9.95
C GLU A 39 29.15 41.73 9.05
N LEU A 40 28.91 42.06 7.77
CA LEU A 40 29.97 42.52 6.88
C LEU A 40 30.52 43.87 7.34
N THR A 41 31.83 43.94 7.55
CA THR A 41 32.53 45.15 8.03
C THR A 41 32.43 46.35 7.08
N GLU A 42 32.12 46.11 5.80
CA GLU A 42 31.95 47.15 4.79
C GLU A 42 30.57 47.82 4.86
N LEU A 43 29.61 47.23 5.58
CA LEU A 43 28.24 47.71 5.68
C LEU A 43 27.96 48.33 7.06
N PRO A 44 27.01 49.29 7.15
CA PRO A 44 26.59 49.84 8.43
C PRO A 44 26.02 48.77 9.38
N ASP A 45 26.28 48.93 10.68
CA ASP A 45 25.74 48.05 11.72
C ASP A 45 24.20 48.17 11.82
N MET A 46 23.55 47.02 11.74
CA MET A 46 22.11 46.86 11.79
C MET A 46 21.61 46.14 13.05
N ALA A 47 22.51 45.68 13.93
CA ALA A 47 22.12 45.09 15.19
C ALA A 47 21.47 46.14 16.12
N LEU A 48 20.49 45.70 16.91
CA LEU A 48 19.95 46.54 17.99
C LEU A 48 20.99 46.69 19.11
N SER A 49 20.89 47.76 19.90
CA SER A 49 21.83 48.05 21.00
C SER A 49 21.88 46.94 22.06
N ASN A 50 20.75 46.25 22.29
CA ASN A 50 20.65 45.09 23.16
C ASN A 50 21.16 43.78 22.52
N ARG A 51 21.55 43.81 21.24
CA ARG A 51 21.98 42.67 20.41
C ARG A 51 20.97 41.51 20.38
N GLN A 52 19.68 41.82 20.51
CA GLN A 52 18.58 40.86 20.43
C GLN A 52 17.65 41.25 19.29
N GLY A 53 18.14 41.10 18.06
CA GLY A 53 17.43 41.43 16.84
C GLY A 53 18.11 42.51 16.01
N TYR A 54 17.48 42.81 14.89
CA TYR A 54 17.97 43.72 13.86
C TYR A 54 17.01 44.89 13.65
N LYS A 55 17.52 45.98 13.07
CA LYS A 55 16.72 47.13 12.64
C LYS A 55 15.67 46.71 11.62
N THR A 56 14.41 46.98 11.92
CA THR A 56 13.28 46.58 11.07
C THR A 56 13.21 47.36 9.76
N ASP A 57 13.79 48.56 9.69
CA ASP A 57 13.87 49.39 8.49
C ASP A 57 15.06 49.04 7.57
N ASP A 58 15.96 48.16 7.99
CA ASP A 58 17.12 47.77 7.17
C ASP A 58 16.68 46.92 5.97
N PRO A 59 17.04 47.31 4.73
CA PRO A 59 16.67 46.58 3.51
C PRO A 59 17.13 45.11 3.51
N ARG A 60 18.27 44.80 4.13
CA ARG A 60 18.81 43.44 4.20
C ARG A 60 17.92 42.55 5.06
N TYR A 61 17.46 43.07 6.19
CA TYR A 61 16.57 42.35 7.09
C TYR A 61 15.22 42.09 6.43
N GLN A 62 14.65 43.10 5.76
CA GLN A 62 13.40 42.95 5.02
C GLN A 62 13.49 41.91 3.90
N ALA A 63 14.57 41.92 3.12
CA ALA A 63 14.80 40.93 2.07
C ALA A 63 14.87 39.49 2.62
N VAL A 64 15.51 39.30 3.77
CA VAL A 64 15.56 38.00 4.46
C VAL A 64 14.17 37.56 4.90
N LEU A 65 13.42 38.43 5.58
CA LEU A 65 12.07 38.11 6.03
C LEU A 65 11.15 37.76 4.86
N GLU A 66 11.26 38.50 3.75
CA GLU A 66 10.50 38.25 2.52
C GLU A 66 10.85 36.89 1.90
N TYR A 67 12.14 36.59 1.76
CA TYR A 67 12.60 35.30 1.24
C TYR A 67 12.11 34.13 2.10
N VAL A 68 12.22 34.25 3.43
CA VAL A 68 11.77 33.20 4.35
C VAL A 68 10.26 33.00 4.25
N ARG A 69 9.48 34.09 4.18
CA ARG A 69 8.02 34.04 4.07
C ARG A 69 7.54 33.45 2.75
N ASN A 70 8.11 33.89 1.63
CA ASN A 70 7.56 33.62 0.30
C ASN A 70 8.16 32.37 -0.36
N THR A 71 9.35 31.95 0.05
CA THR A 71 10.06 30.82 -0.58
C THR A 71 10.33 29.71 0.42
N LEU A 72 11.13 29.99 1.45
CA LEU A 72 11.67 28.94 2.31
C LEU A 72 10.59 28.21 3.12
N LEU A 73 9.67 28.95 3.76
CA LEU A 73 8.59 28.36 4.54
C LEU A 73 7.66 27.50 3.67
N PRO A 74 7.13 27.99 2.54
CA PRO A 74 6.35 27.16 1.61
C PRO A 74 7.06 25.88 1.17
N ASP A 75 8.36 25.98 0.82
CA ASP A 75 9.13 24.82 0.35
C ASP A 75 9.29 23.75 1.42
N ILE A 76 9.64 24.15 2.66
CA ILE A 76 9.77 23.22 3.79
C ILE A 76 8.44 22.53 4.09
N LEU A 77 7.32 23.28 4.05
CA LEU A 77 6.00 22.70 4.26
C LEU A 77 5.65 21.69 3.16
N LYS A 78 5.95 22.00 1.90
CA LYS A 78 5.74 21.07 0.77
C LYS A 78 6.60 19.81 0.90
N MET A 79 7.86 19.94 1.31
CA MET A 79 8.73 18.79 1.57
C MET A 79 8.16 17.88 2.65
N ARG A 80 7.63 18.46 3.73
CA ARG A 80 6.95 17.71 4.79
C ARG A 80 5.75 16.94 4.23
N ASP A 81 4.90 17.59 3.44
CA ASP A 81 3.70 16.94 2.87
C ASP A 81 4.07 15.75 1.98
N VAL A 82 5.10 15.91 1.14
CA VAL A 82 5.66 14.81 0.34
C VAL A 82 6.16 13.69 1.24
N PHE A 83 6.94 13.99 2.27
CA PHE A 83 7.44 12.97 3.21
C PHE A 83 6.31 12.20 3.90
N VAL A 84 5.27 12.90 4.37
CA VAL A 84 4.10 12.27 4.99
C VAL A 84 3.36 11.36 4.00
N SER A 85 3.21 11.80 2.74
CA SER A 85 2.55 10.98 1.70
C SER A 85 3.32 9.69 1.40
N LEU A 86 4.65 9.77 1.29
CA LEU A 86 5.51 8.61 1.08
C LEU A 86 5.46 7.65 2.27
N GLY A 87 5.47 8.19 3.50
CA GLY A 87 5.34 7.38 4.72
C GLY A 87 4.00 6.65 4.82
N LYS A 88 2.90 7.28 4.40
CA LYS A 88 1.57 6.63 4.34
C LYS A 88 1.55 5.52 3.30
N LYS A 89 2.03 5.79 2.09
CA LYS A 89 2.11 4.79 1.01
C LYS A 89 2.91 3.56 1.43
N LYS A 90 4.08 3.76 2.04
CA LYS A 90 4.89 2.66 2.55
C LYS A 90 4.16 1.82 3.61
N LYS A 91 3.44 2.46 4.53
CA LYS A 91 2.64 1.75 5.55
C LYS A 91 1.49 0.96 4.94
N GLU A 92 0.87 1.46 3.87
CA GLU A 92 -0.18 0.75 3.15
C GLU A 92 0.39 -0.48 2.42
N GLU A 93 1.54 -0.33 1.75
CA GLU A 93 2.26 -1.44 1.11
C GLU A 93 2.65 -2.52 2.13
N GLU A 94 3.21 -2.14 3.29
CA GLU A 94 3.55 -3.07 4.37
C GLU A 94 2.32 -3.81 4.93
N LYS A 95 1.18 -3.13 5.06
CA LYS A 95 -0.08 -3.77 5.49
C LYS A 95 -0.59 -4.78 4.46
N LEU A 96 -0.53 -4.43 3.17
CA LEU A 96 -0.96 -5.31 2.10
C LEU A 96 -0.10 -6.58 2.04
N GLU A 97 1.22 -6.43 2.16
CA GLU A 97 2.14 -7.55 2.17
C GLU A 97 1.92 -8.46 3.39
N GLN A 98 1.71 -7.88 4.58
CA GLN A 98 1.35 -8.65 5.77
C GLN A 98 0.02 -9.38 5.62
N GLN A 99 -0.98 -8.79 4.98
CA GLN A 99 -2.25 -9.45 4.69
C GLN A 99 -2.05 -10.64 3.74
N ARG A 100 -1.27 -10.45 2.68
CA ARG A 100 -0.94 -11.52 1.72
C ARG A 100 -0.23 -12.71 2.38
N GLN A 101 0.74 -12.43 3.24
CA GLN A 101 1.45 -13.48 3.98
C GLN A 101 0.54 -14.22 4.97
N LYS A 102 -0.34 -13.48 5.68
CA LYS A 102 -1.33 -14.08 6.57
C LYS A 102 -2.29 -14.97 5.81
N GLU A 103 -2.81 -14.53 4.67
CA GLU A 103 -3.70 -15.32 3.81
C GLU A 103 -3.02 -16.61 3.32
N ALA A 104 -1.77 -16.50 2.84
CA ALA A 104 -1.00 -17.68 2.40
C ALA A 104 -0.79 -18.68 3.55
N SER A 105 -0.35 -18.21 4.72
CA SER A 105 -0.13 -19.08 5.89
C SER A 105 -1.43 -19.70 6.42
N PHE A 106 -2.54 -18.97 6.34
CA PHE A 106 -3.86 -19.48 6.70
C PHE A 106 -4.31 -20.57 5.74
N LYS A 107 -4.15 -20.35 4.43
CA LYS A 107 -4.46 -21.35 3.39
C LYS A 107 -3.68 -22.65 3.62
N GLU A 108 -2.37 -22.57 3.85
CA GLU A 108 -1.55 -23.75 4.17
C GLU A 108 -2.01 -24.47 5.44
N SER A 109 -2.39 -23.71 6.48
CA SER A 109 -2.89 -24.27 7.74
C SER A 109 -4.23 -24.99 7.57
N VAL A 110 -5.13 -24.43 6.76
CA VAL A 110 -6.42 -25.04 6.40
C VAL A 110 -6.21 -26.32 5.61
N ASP A 111 -5.36 -26.30 4.59
CA ASP A 111 -5.09 -27.47 3.75
C ASP A 111 -4.47 -28.60 4.58
N LYS A 112 -3.54 -28.27 5.48
CA LYS A 112 -2.96 -29.22 6.42
C LYS A 112 -4.00 -29.75 7.42
N PHE A 113 -4.91 -28.92 7.89
CA PHE A 113 -6.01 -29.35 8.76
C PHE A 113 -6.94 -30.34 8.06
N ARG A 114 -7.39 -30.03 6.84
CA ARG A 114 -8.25 -30.89 6.03
C ARG A 114 -7.62 -32.26 5.83
N LYS A 115 -6.38 -32.30 5.33
CA LYS A 115 -5.63 -33.54 5.05
C LYS A 115 -5.39 -34.37 6.32
N ASN A 116 -4.96 -33.73 7.41
CA ASN A 116 -4.68 -34.45 8.65
C ASN A 116 -5.95 -34.98 9.32
N THR A 117 -7.04 -34.24 9.26
CA THR A 117 -8.31 -34.65 9.86
C THR A 117 -8.90 -35.84 9.12
N ALA A 118 -8.99 -35.77 7.78
CA ALA A 118 -9.46 -36.87 6.95
C ALA A 118 -8.63 -38.15 7.19
N LYS A 119 -7.30 -38.04 7.09
CA LYS A 119 -6.39 -39.17 7.30
C LYS A 119 -6.49 -39.78 8.69
N LYS A 120 -6.46 -38.96 9.75
CA LYS A 120 -6.54 -39.46 11.15
C LYS A 120 -7.90 -40.09 11.46
N ALA A 121 -8.98 -39.50 10.95
CA ALA A 121 -10.32 -40.05 11.12
C ALA A 121 -10.46 -41.38 10.37
N ALA A 122 -10.02 -41.47 9.11
CA ALA A 122 -10.01 -42.71 8.34
C ALA A 122 -9.22 -43.82 9.06
N THR A 123 -8.01 -43.55 9.55
CA THR A 123 -7.22 -44.53 10.31
C THR A 123 -7.93 -44.99 11.58
N ARG A 124 -8.53 -44.07 12.37
CA ARG A 124 -9.24 -44.44 13.60
C ARG A 124 -10.49 -45.27 13.34
N ILE A 125 -11.19 -44.99 12.25
CA ILE A 125 -12.37 -45.76 11.83
C ILE A 125 -11.94 -47.15 11.40
N SER A 126 -10.86 -47.26 10.61
CA SER A 126 -10.28 -48.54 10.19
C SER A 126 -9.85 -49.40 11.38
N ASP A 127 -9.12 -48.81 12.34
CA ASP A 127 -8.62 -49.51 13.53
C ASP A 127 -9.75 -50.04 14.41
N ARG A 128 -10.88 -49.31 14.50
CA ARG A 128 -12.02 -49.69 15.35
C ARG A 128 -13.00 -50.65 14.66
N LEU A 129 -13.20 -50.51 13.36
CA LEU A 129 -14.20 -51.29 12.60
C LEU A 129 -13.59 -52.46 11.83
N GLY A 130 -12.26 -52.63 11.85
CA GLY A 130 -11.56 -53.75 11.19
C GLY A 130 -11.66 -53.70 9.67
N ILE A 131 -11.69 -52.48 9.09
CA ILE A 131 -11.84 -52.26 7.66
C ILE A 131 -10.52 -52.61 6.95
N SER A 132 -10.60 -53.27 5.77
CA SER A 132 -9.43 -53.58 4.96
C SER A 132 -8.76 -52.32 4.43
N THR A 133 -7.44 -52.36 4.22
CA THR A 133 -6.64 -51.24 3.68
C THR A 133 -7.14 -50.72 2.34
N GLU A 134 -7.82 -51.55 1.55
CA GLU A 134 -8.41 -51.19 0.25
C GLU A 134 -9.57 -50.19 0.38
N LYS A 135 -10.31 -50.21 1.49
CA LYS A 135 -11.42 -49.27 1.75
C LYS A 135 -10.98 -48.02 2.51
N LEU A 136 -9.72 -47.97 2.93
CA LEU A 136 -9.19 -46.86 3.72
C LEU A 136 -9.11 -45.57 2.90
N GLU A 137 -8.73 -45.67 1.62
CA GLU A 137 -8.73 -44.55 0.67
C GLU A 137 -10.16 -44.06 0.39
N GLU A 138 -11.12 -44.98 0.24
CA GLU A 138 -12.52 -44.64 0.01
C GLU A 138 -13.11 -43.87 1.21
N VAL A 139 -12.80 -44.31 2.43
CA VAL A 139 -13.20 -43.61 3.67
C VAL A 139 -12.51 -42.25 3.79
N GLU A 140 -11.21 -42.14 3.44
CA GLU A 140 -10.49 -40.86 3.45
C GLU A 140 -11.08 -39.85 2.44
N ASN A 141 -11.51 -40.31 1.26
CA ASN A 141 -12.16 -39.48 0.24
C ASN A 141 -13.52 -38.97 0.72
N ILE A 142 -14.39 -39.84 1.25
CA ILE A 142 -15.70 -39.45 1.79
C ILE A 142 -15.53 -38.39 2.90
N LEU A 143 -14.58 -38.60 3.81
CA LEU A 143 -14.31 -37.64 4.88
C LEU A 143 -13.76 -36.31 4.33
N SER A 144 -12.93 -36.36 3.29
CA SER A 144 -12.40 -35.16 2.65
C SER A 144 -13.50 -34.36 1.95
N GLU A 145 -14.44 -35.03 1.29
CA GLU A 145 -15.61 -34.43 0.66
C GLU A 145 -16.53 -33.77 1.70
N GLU A 146 -16.82 -34.45 2.81
CA GLU A 146 -17.65 -33.90 3.89
C GLU A 146 -16.98 -32.74 4.62
N ILE A 147 -15.66 -32.79 4.84
CA ILE A 147 -14.94 -31.64 5.41
C ILE A 147 -14.99 -30.45 4.44
N ASN A 148 -14.92 -30.72 3.13
CA ASN A 148 -14.97 -29.68 2.11
C ASN A 148 -16.37 -29.07 1.96
N SER A 149 -17.44 -29.89 2.03
CA SER A 149 -18.84 -29.44 1.95
C SER A 149 -19.22 -28.56 3.14
N ASN A 150 -18.73 -28.89 4.34
CA ASN A 150 -19.00 -28.16 5.59
C ASN A 150 -17.98 -27.04 5.88
N SER A 151 -16.96 -26.86 5.03
CA SER A 151 -15.99 -25.75 5.17
C SER A 151 -16.63 -24.35 5.22
N PRO A 152 -17.69 -24.04 4.44
CA PRO A 152 -18.37 -22.74 4.48
C PRO A 152 -18.94 -22.39 5.86
N ASP A 153 -19.37 -23.38 6.65
CA ASP A 153 -19.91 -23.16 8.00
C ASP A 153 -18.84 -22.64 8.98
N LEU A 154 -17.57 -22.88 8.67
CA LEU A 154 -16.42 -22.35 9.39
C LEU A 154 -15.91 -21.02 8.81
N GLY A 155 -16.62 -20.46 7.83
CA GLY A 155 -16.20 -19.26 7.10
C GLY A 155 -15.05 -19.50 6.13
N ILE A 156 -14.80 -20.76 5.76
CA ILE A 156 -13.71 -21.16 4.85
C ILE A 156 -14.33 -21.56 3.50
N LYS A 157 -13.79 -21.04 2.40
CA LYS A 157 -14.24 -21.44 1.06
C LYS A 157 -13.97 -22.92 0.79
N SER A 158 -14.88 -23.57 0.07
CA SER A 158 -14.65 -24.93 -0.44
C SER A 158 -13.53 -24.92 -1.49
N ILE A 159 -12.87 -26.07 -1.68
CA ILE A 159 -11.73 -26.21 -2.59
C ILE A 159 -12.14 -25.86 -4.03
N ILE A 160 -13.35 -26.26 -4.46
CA ILE A 160 -13.89 -25.93 -5.79
C ILE A 160 -14.04 -24.42 -5.96
N ASP A 161 -14.54 -23.71 -4.95
CA ASP A 161 -14.67 -22.24 -5.00
C ASP A 161 -13.31 -21.52 -4.97
N SER A 162 -12.27 -22.16 -4.45
CA SER A 162 -10.92 -21.59 -4.39
C SER A 162 -10.10 -21.73 -5.68
N GLN A 163 -10.54 -22.60 -6.61
CA GLN A 163 -9.93 -22.77 -7.94
C GLN A 163 -10.66 -21.97 -9.04
N LYS A 164 -11.86 -21.45 -8.74
CA LYS A 164 -12.60 -20.62 -9.69
C LYS A 164 -11.92 -19.27 -9.89
N LYS A 165 -11.88 -18.88 -11.16
CA LYS A 165 -11.46 -17.55 -11.58
C LYS A 165 -12.38 -16.53 -10.93
N LYS A 166 -11.79 -15.50 -10.33
CA LYS A 166 -12.49 -14.53 -9.46
C LYS A 166 -13.19 -13.43 -10.23
N ILE A 167 -12.70 -13.10 -11.43
CA ILE A 167 -13.20 -12.00 -12.25
C ILE A 167 -13.61 -12.52 -13.62
N LEU A 168 -14.84 -12.19 -14.04
CA LEU A 168 -15.32 -12.44 -15.39
C LEU A 168 -15.45 -11.11 -16.14
N ILE A 169 -14.74 -10.99 -17.25
CA ILE A 169 -14.93 -9.93 -18.25
C ILE A 169 -15.69 -10.56 -19.42
N SER A 170 -16.95 -10.14 -19.55
CA SER A 170 -17.85 -10.53 -20.63
C SER A 170 -18.37 -9.28 -21.33
N GLN A 171 -18.35 -9.29 -22.65
CA GLN A 171 -18.59 -8.12 -23.47
C GLN A 171 -19.08 -8.54 -24.86
N THR A 172 -19.68 -7.61 -25.59
CA THR A 172 -20.00 -7.84 -26.99
C THR A 172 -18.79 -7.54 -27.87
N TYR A 173 -18.77 -8.05 -29.11
CA TYR A 173 -17.66 -7.80 -30.04
C TYR A 173 -17.33 -6.30 -30.24
N LYS A 174 -18.34 -5.42 -30.12
CA LYS A 174 -18.15 -3.97 -30.29
C LYS A 174 -17.44 -3.32 -29.10
N ASP A 175 -17.47 -3.96 -27.93
CA ASP A 175 -16.96 -3.41 -26.67
C ASP A 175 -15.55 -3.94 -26.34
N LYS A 176 -14.89 -4.65 -27.26
CA LYS A 176 -13.57 -5.27 -27.04
C LYS A 176 -12.53 -4.25 -26.60
N ASP A 177 -12.44 -3.10 -27.26
CA ASP A 177 -11.44 -2.08 -26.93
C ASP A 177 -11.58 -1.59 -25.47
N LEU A 178 -12.82 -1.45 -24.99
CA LEU A 178 -13.09 -1.08 -23.60
C LEU A 178 -12.74 -2.21 -22.63
N ALA A 179 -13.11 -3.46 -22.97
CA ALA A 179 -12.81 -4.62 -22.15
C ALA A 179 -11.29 -4.88 -22.06
N ASP A 180 -10.54 -4.64 -23.13
CA ASP A 180 -9.08 -4.72 -23.15
C ASP A 180 -8.45 -3.66 -22.23
N ILE A 181 -9.00 -2.44 -22.20
CA ILE A 181 -8.55 -1.40 -21.25
C ILE A 181 -8.81 -1.85 -19.81
N VAL A 182 -10.00 -2.38 -19.51
CA VAL A 182 -10.34 -2.87 -18.17
C VAL A 182 -9.42 -4.03 -17.77
N TYR A 183 -9.18 -4.98 -18.66
CA TYR A 183 -8.25 -6.09 -18.43
C TYR A 183 -6.84 -5.58 -18.11
N ASN A 184 -6.30 -4.68 -18.93
CA ASN A 184 -4.98 -4.11 -18.73
C ASN A 184 -4.88 -3.31 -17.42
N MET A 185 -5.95 -2.60 -17.03
CA MET A 185 -6.01 -1.94 -15.73
C MET A 185 -5.96 -2.93 -14.57
N LEU A 186 -6.66 -4.07 -14.65
CA LEU A 186 -6.62 -5.10 -13.61
C LEU A 186 -5.22 -5.70 -13.48
N VAL A 187 -4.59 -6.05 -14.59
CA VAL A 187 -3.21 -6.58 -14.61
C VAL A 187 -2.21 -5.54 -14.08
N PHE A 188 -2.35 -4.27 -14.49
CA PHE A 188 -1.54 -3.17 -13.98
C PHE A 188 -1.69 -2.97 -12.46
N ASN A 189 -2.87 -3.26 -11.90
CA ASN A 189 -3.14 -3.25 -10.47
C ASN A 189 -2.85 -4.61 -9.79
N ASN A 190 -1.96 -5.41 -10.38
CA ASN A 190 -1.46 -6.68 -9.84
C ASN A 190 -2.52 -7.76 -9.63
N VAL A 191 -3.65 -7.72 -10.35
CA VAL A 191 -4.57 -8.85 -10.40
C VAL A 191 -3.91 -9.96 -11.23
N PRO A 192 -3.72 -11.17 -10.68
CA PRO A 192 -3.12 -12.26 -11.43
C PRO A 192 -3.98 -12.65 -12.63
N THR A 193 -3.35 -12.87 -13.78
CA THR A 193 -4.07 -13.26 -15.02
C THR A 193 -4.80 -14.59 -14.86
N GLU A 194 -4.29 -15.45 -13.98
CA GLU A 194 -4.88 -16.71 -13.61
C GLU A 194 -6.13 -16.57 -12.75
N ASP A 195 -6.50 -15.39 -12.27
CA ASP A 195 -7.75 -15.12 -11.55
C ASP A 195 -8.83 -14.50 -12.47
N ILE A 196 -8.51 -14.20 -13.73
CA ILE A 196 -9.40 -13.52 -14.69
C ILE A 196 -9.84 -14.50 -15.79
N ILE A 197 -11.15 -14.56 -16.05
CA ILE A 197 -11.72 -15.09 -17.30
C ILE A 197 -12.13 -13.90 -18.14
N TYR A 198 -11.63 -13.84 -19.36
CA TYR A 198 -11.97 -12.83 -20.34
C TYR A 198 -12.30 -13.50 -21.67
N THR A 199 -13.56 -13.38 -22.07
CA THR A 199 -14.20 -14.23 -23.08
C THR A 199 -13.46 -14.33 -24.42
N ASN A 200 -12.86 -13.25 -24.92
CA ASN A 200 -12.08 -13.22 -26.17
C ASN A 200 -10.70 -12.56 -25.99
N CYS A 201 -10.12 -12.69 -24.79
CA CYS A 201 -8.81 -12.12 -24.46
C CYS A 201 -7.73 -12.58 -25.42
N ASP A 202 -6.77 -11.74 -25.79
CA ASP A 202 -5.60 -12.16 -26.57
C ASP A 202 -4.61 -13.01 -25.75
N ASN A 203 -4.68 -12.95 -24.42
CA ASN A 203 -3.90 -13.77 -23.51
C ASN A 203 -4.58 -15.12 -23.23
N GLU A 204 -3.91 -16.21 -23.61
CA GLU A 204 -4.40 -17.59 -23.47
C GLU A 204 -4.69 -17.99 -22.01
N ILE A 205 -3.99 -17.42 -21.02
CA ILE A 205 -4.17 -17.74 -19.59
C ILE A 205 -5.54 -17.26 -19.07
N SER A 206 -6.01 -16.15 -19.63
CA SER A 206 -7.28 -15.53 -19.25
C SER A 206 -8.40 -15.82 -20.24
N ARG A 207 -8.08 -16.31 -21.45
CA ARG A 207 -9.06 -16.71 -22.46
C ARG A 207 -9.80 -17.97 -22.00
N ILE A 208 -11.08 -18.07 -22.37
CA ILE A 208 -11.82 -19.33 -22.25
C ILE A 208 -11.17 -20.35 -23.21
N PRO A 209 -10.69 -21.51 -22.75
CA PRO A 209 -10.09 -22.50 -23.64
C PRO A 209 -11.08 -22.95 -24.70
N GLU A 210 -10.75 -22.79 -25.97
CA GLU A 210 -11.54 -23.32 -27.09
C GLU A 210 -11.29 -24.84 -27.16
N GLY A 211 -12.27 -25.65 -26.79
CA GLY A 211 -12.17 -27.11 -27.00
C GLY A 211 -12.20 -27.45 -28.50
N ASP A 212 -11.68 -28.63 -28.87
CA ASP A 212 -11.56 -29.17 -30.25
C ASP A 212 -12.87 -29.19 -31.09
N VAL A 213 -14.01 -28.80 -30.50
CA VAL A 213 -15.35 -28.83 -31.11
C VAL A 213 -16.08 -27.48 -31.09
N GLY A 214 -15.40 -26.37 -30.76
CA GLY A 214 -16.01 -25.03 -30.77
C GLY A 214 -17.15 -24.86 -29.75
N LYS A 215 -17.21 -25.74 -28.75
CA LYS A 215 -18.16 -25.69 -27.63
C LYS A 215 -17.37 -25.56 -26.34
N SER A 216 -17.06 -24.32 -26.00
CA SER A 216 -16.46 -24.00 -24.70
C SER A 216 -17.51 -23.33 -23.83
N GLY A 217 -17.98 -24.03 -22.81
CA GLY A 217 -18.90 -23.49 -21.82
C GLY A 217 -18.14 -22.79 -20.71
N ILE A 218 -18.57 -21.58 -20.34
CA ILE A 218 -18.13 -20.89 -19.10
C ILE A 218 -18.39 -21.76 -17.85
N TYR A 219 -19.28 -22.74 -17.95
CA TYR A 219 -19.72 -23.61 -16.86
C TYR A 219 -18.87 -24.87 -16.65
N ASP A 220 -17.89 -25.13 -17.51
CA ASP A 220 -16.99 -26.29 -17.39
C ASP A 220 -15.76 -26.00 -16.49
N TYR A 221 -15.77 -24.88 -15.75
CA TYR A 221 -14.72 -24.41 -14.82
C TYR A 221 -15.23 -24.10 -13.41
#